data_AF-A0A7R9BAX4-F1
#
_entry.id   AF-A0A7R9BAX4-F1
#
_cell.length_a   1.000
_cell.length_b   1.000
_cell.length_c   1.000
_cell.angle_alpha   90.00
_cell.angle_beta   90.00
_cell.angle_gamma   90.00
#
_symmetry.space_group_name_H-M   'P 1'
#
loop_
_entity.id
_entity.type
_entity.pdbx_description
1 polymer ?
#
loop_
_entity_poly.entity_id
_entity_poly.type
_entity_poly.pdbx_seq_one_letter_code
_entity_poly.pdbx_strand_id
1 'polypeptide(L)'
;MSGVSPLSQVNSNGLLSFLTEIPSFFNIQFPLDYPVIAPLYTNVDTRGSGTVYYRETQDPSLLERASDAVRESFSSAADFTATSLFIATWDNVGYYNRGSDKVNTFQVVICSDGDDSYVQFLYADGGIQWIQSTGQSTGLPDARAQAGLMSGDGRLFTLRGSGTDQIQNLDKWSNIQVPGMWLFHVGLTGRGGNVAPPDLDGTSEN
;
A
#
# COMPACT_ATOMS: atom_id res chain seq x y z
N MET A 1 -21.61 -20.40 -11.11
CA MET A 1 -20.88 -20.94 -9.95
C MET A 1 -20.06 -19.79 -9.39
N SER A 2 -20.43 -19.26 -8.23
CA SER A 2 -19.73 -18.14 -7.59
C SER A 2 -18.48 -18.69 -6.90
N GLY A 3 -17.32 -18.48 -7.51
CA GLY A 3 -16.04 -18.72 -6.85
C GLY A 3 -15.93 -17.79 -5.66
N VAL A 4 -15.63 -18.36 -4.50
CA VAL A 4 -15.30 -17.60 -3.29
C VAL A 4 -13.96 -16.93 -3.57
N SER A 5 -13.96 -15.61 -3.80
CA SER A 5 -12.73 -14.82 -3.98
C SER A 5 -11.90 -14.89 -2.69
N PRO A 6 -10.56 -15.03 -2.78
CA PRO A 6 -9.72 -15.08 -1.60
C PRO A 6 -9.85 -13.79 -0.77
N LEU A 7 -9.73 -13.97 0.55
CA LEU A 7 -10.21 -13.15 1.67
C LEU A 7 -9.60 -11.73 1.82
N SER A 8 -9.20 -11.05 0.75
CA SER A 8 -8.76 -9.66 0.81
C SER A 8 -9.91 -8.69 0.52
N GLN A 9 -10.15 -7.74 1.43
CA GLN A 9 -11.15 -6.69 1.24
C GLN A 9 -10.46 -5.35 1.02
N VAL A 10 -10.82 -4.70 -0.09
CA VAL A 10 -10.32 -3.37 -0.45
C VAL A 10 -11.12 -2.31 0.26
N ASN A 11 -10.47 -1.55 1.13
CA ASN A 11 -11.09 -0.47 1.87
C ASN A 11 -10.95 0.87 1.16
N SER A 12 -12.01 1.68 1.12
CA SER A 12 -11.95 3.01 0.50
C SER A 12 -10.92 3.93 1.15
N ASN A 13 -10.59 3.72 2.43
CA ASN A 13 -9.64 4.50 3.22
C ASN A 13 -8.17 4.16 2.95
N GLY A 14 -7.84 3.39 1.91
CA GLY A 14 -6.45 3.19 1.48
C GLY A 14 -5.73 2.02 2.13
N LEU A 15 -6.45 0.94 2.44
CA LEU A 15 -5.87 -0.33 2.90
C LEU A 15 -6.55 -1.56 2.29
N LEU A 16 -5.86 -2.68 2.37
CA LEU A 16 -6.38 -4.03 2.18
C LEU A 16 -6.41 -4.75 3.54
N SER A 17 -7.47 -5.47 3.86
CA SER A 17 -7.56 -6.35 5.04
C SER A 17 -7.77 -7.80 4.63
N PHE A 18 -7.28 -8.77 5.43
CA PHE A 18 -7.25 -10.19 5.04
C PHE A 18 -8.12 -11.13 5.89
N LEU A 19 -8.64 -10.65 7.02
CA LEU A 19 -9.43 -11.47 7.96
C LEU A 19 -10.87 -11.01 8.12
N THR A 20 -11.11 -9.70 8.00
CA THR A 20 -12.42 -9.09 8.23
C THR A 20 -12.52 -7.76 7.51
N GLU A 21 -13.76 -7.32 7.35
CA GLU A 21 -14.05 -5.98 6.86
C GLU A 21 -13.73 -4.99 7.94
N ILE A 22 -13.05 -3.91 7.55
CA ILE A 22 -12.86 -2.75 8.40
C ILE A 22 -13.94 -1.74 7.98
N PRO A 23 -15.06 -1.63 8.71
CA PRO A 23 -16.25 -0.96 8.22
C PRO A 23 -16.11 0.57 8.13
N SER A 24 -15.13 1.16 8.81
CA SER A 24 -14.97 2.60 8.89
C SER A 24 -13.51 3.00 9.11
N PHE A 25 -13.20 4.28 8.82
CA PHE A 25 -11.95 4.89 9.21
C PHE A 25 -11.84 4.96 10.74
N PHE A 26 -10.77 4.40 11.29
CA PHE A 26 -10.37 4.55 12.68
C PHE A 26 -9.40 5.72 12.75
N ASN A 27 -9.82 6.76 13.46
CA ASN A 27 -9.03 7.97 13.67
C ASN A 27 -7.92 7.75 14.72
N ILE A 28 -6.99 6.83 14.43
CA ILE A 28 -5.87 6.44 15.30
C ILE A 28 -4.59 6.28 14.50
N GLN A 29 -3.45 6.44 15.18
CA GLN A 29 -2.17 6.01 14.62
C GLN A 29 -2.05 4.48 14.66
N PHE A 30 -1.29 3.92 13.71
CA PHE A 30 -0.90 2.53 13.72
C PHE A 30 -0.21 2.16 15.03
N PRO A 31 -0.32 0.90 15.48
CA PRO A 31 -0.90 -0.24 14.74
C PRO A 31 -2.44 -0.28 14.76
N LEU A 32 -3.01 -0.94 13.75
CA LEU A 32 -4.37 -1.49 13.80
C LEU A 32 -4.30 -2.93 14.34
N ASP A 33 -5.37 -3.41 14.98
CA ASP A 33 -5.46 -4.79 15.50
C ASP A 33 -5.72 -5.85 14.40
N TYR A 34 -5.48 -5.51 13.13
CA TYR A 34 -5.81 -6.34 11.97
C TYR A 34 -4.60 -6.49 11.05
N PRO A 35 -4.40 -7.66 10.42
CA PRO A 35 -3.44 -7.80 9.34
C PRO A 35 -3.91 -6.99 8.14
N VAL A 36 -3.12 -5.99 7.76
CA VAL A 36 -3.45 -5.08 6.67
C VAL A 36 -2.22 -4.73 5.84
N ILE A 37 -2.48 -4.43 4.57
CA ILE A 37 -1.54 -3.78 3.67
C ILE A 37 -2.09 -2.39 3.40
N ALA A 38 -1.42 -1.36 3.89
CA ALA A 38 -1.88 0.01 3.81
C ALA A 38 -0.88 0.85 2.99
N PRO A 39 -1.10 1.01 1.67
CA PRO A 39 -0.31 1.98 0.90
C PRO A 39 -0.53 3.40 1.42
N LEU A 40 -1.76 3.80 1.76
CA LEU A 40 -2.01 5.12 2.32
C LEU A 40 -3.34 5.15 3.11
N TYR A 41 -3.29 4.73 4.37
CA TYR A 41 -4.46 4.75 5.26
C TYR A 41 -4.81 6.17 5.71
N THR A 42 -5.98 6.66 5.31
CA THR A 42 -6.48 8.01 5.63
C THR A 42 -8.00 8.10 5.43
N ASN A 43 -8.63 9.17 5.92
CA ASN A 43 -10.09 9.34 5.88
C ASN A 43 -10.57 9.78 4.47
N VAL A 44 -10.63 8.81 3.55
CA VAL A 44 -11.01 9.00 2.14
C VAL A 44 -12.54 9.10 2.01
N ASP A 45 -13.01 10.00 1.15
CA ASP A 45 -14.43 10.12 0.81
C ASP A 45 -14.66 10.22 -0.70
N THR A 46 -14.95 9.06 -1.31
CA THR A 46 -15.22 8.92 -2.74
C THR A 46 -16.55 9.53 -3.18
N ARG A 47 -17.40 10.01 -2.25
CA ARG A 47 -18.62 10.75 -2.60
C ARG A 47 -18.32 12.18 -3.05
N GLY A 48 -17.12 12.70 -2.75
CA GLY A 48 -16.63 14.00 -3.21
C GLY A 48 -15.83 13.87 -4.51
N SER A 49 -14.83 12.98 -4.52
CA SER A 49 -13.97 12.76 -5.69
C SER A 49 -13.36 11.36 -5.69
N GLY A 50 -13.09 10.86 -6.89
CA GLY A 50 -12.29 9.68 -7.13
C GLY A 50 -13.04 8.36 -7.00
N THR A 51 -12.34 7.28 -7.31
CA THR A 51 -12.91 5.93 -7.30
C THR A 51 -11.85 4.92 -6.92
N VAL A 52 -12.28 3.84 -6.27
CA VAL A 52 -11.41 2.72 -5.91
C VAL A 52 -11.69 1.56 -6.84
N TYR A 53 -10.65 1.09 -7.50
CA TYR A 53 -10.71 -0.04 -8.42
C TYR A 53 -9.86 -1.18 -7.88
N TYR A 54 -10.27 -2.42 -8.11
CA TYR A 54 -9.42 -3.57 -7.85
C TYR A 54 -9.67 -4.68 -8.84
N ARG A 55 -8.64 -5.48 -9.10
CA ARG A 55 -8.70 -6.63 -9.98
C ARG A 55 -7.62 -7.64 -9.63
N GLU A 56 -7.93 -8.90 -9.87
CA GLU A 56 -6.95 -9.96 -10.02
C GLU A 56 -6.64 -10.12 -11.51
N THR A 57 -5.38 -10.35 -11.87
CA THR A 57 -4.97 -10.48 -13.27
C THR A 57 -3.79 -11.43 -13.44
N GLN A 58 -3.79 -12.11 -14.58
CA GLN A 58 -2.70 -12.94 -15.10
C GLN A 58 -2.21 -12.42 -16.46
N ASP A 59 -2.38 -11.10 -16.70
CA ASP A 59 -1.91 -10.48 -17.94
C ASP A 59 -0.39 -10.65 -18.09
N PRO A 60 0.10 -11.28 -19.18
CA PRO A 60 1.51 -11.62 -19.30
C PRO A 60 2.45 -10.41 -19.20
N SER A 61 2.05 -9.26 -19.75
CA SER A 61 2.88 -8.06 -19.75
C SER A 61 3.00 -7.44 -18.35
N LEU A 62 1.92 -7.50 -17.56
CA LEU A 62 1.93 -7.04 -16.18
C LEU A 62 2.71 -8.00 -15.28
N LEU A 63 2.56 -9.31 -15.49
CA LEU A 63 3.32 -10.34 -14.76
C LEU A 63 4.81 -10.21 -15.00
N GLU A 64 5.24 -10.05 -16.24
CA GLU A 64 6.64 -9.87 -16.62
C GLU A 64 7.22 -8.62 -15.96
N ARG A 65 6.52 -7.49 -16.04
CA ARG A 65 6.95 -6.23 -15.41
C ARG A 65 7.08 -6.33 -13.89
N ALA A 66 6.14 -7.02 -13.22
CA ALA A 66 6.23 -7.24 -11.78
C ALA A 66 7.38 -8.17 -11.42
N SER A 67 7.64 -9.18 -12.25
CA SER A 67 8.73 -10.15 -12.04
C SER A 67 10.10 -9.50 -12.23
N ASP A 68 10.26 -8.65 -13.25
CA ASP A 68 11.48 -7.88 -13.48
C ASP A 68 11.80 -6.99 -12.29
N ALA A 69 10.82 -6.21 -11.81
CA ALA A 69 11.01 -5.34 -10.65
C ALA A 69 11.47 -6.13 -9.40
N VAL A 70 10.94 -7.33 -9.18
CA VAL A 70 11.36 -8.21 -8.08
C VAL A 70 12.78 -8.73 -8.28
N ARG A 71 13.09 -9.30 -9.45
CA ARG A 71 14.41 -9.87 -9.75
C ARG A 71 15.52 -8.83 -9.70
N GLU A 72 15.24 -7.61 -10.14
CA GLU A 72 16.18 -6.48 -10.08
C GLU A 72 16.41 -6.00 -8.65
N SER A 73 15.42 -6.13 -7.77
CA SER A 73 15.46 -5.59 -6.40
C SER A 73 15.90 -6.61 -5.33
N PHE A 74 15.81 -7.91 -5.61
CA PHE A 74 16.13 -8.99 -4.67
C PHE A 74 16.99 -10.06 -5.35
N SER A 75 18.28 -10.08 -5.02
CA SER A 75 19.24 -11.07 -5.51
C SER A 75 18.85 -12.51 -5.16
N SER A 76 18.15 -12.72 -4.03
CA SER A 76 17.62 -14.03 -3.63
C SER A 76 16.44 -14.50 -4.47
N ALA A 77 15.84 -13.60 -5.25
CA ALA A 77 14.63 -13.83 -6.03
C ALA A 77 14.92 -13.96 -7.53
N ALA A 78 16.16 -14.31 -7.92
CA ALA A 78 16.59 -14.35 -9.32
C ALA A 78 15.70 -15.23 -10.24
N ASP A 79 15.09 -16.28 -9.68
CA ASP A 79 14.20 -17.20 -10.40
C ASP A 79 12.70 -16.86 -10.23
N PHE A 80 12.36 -15.81 -9.48
CA PHE A 80 10.99 -15.42 -9.22
C PHE A 80 10.26 -15.08 -10.52
N THR A 81 9.08 -15.65 -10.69
CA THR A 81 8.19 -15.39 -11.83
C THR A 81 6.75 -15.30 -11.34
N ALA A 82 6.20 -14.10 -11.30
CA ALA A 82 4.82 -13.89 -10.87
C ALA A 82 3.85 -14.68 -11.76
N THR A 83 2.93 -15.41 -11.13
CA THR A 83 1.84 -16.14 -11.78
C THR A 83 0.48 -15.49 -11.57
N SER A 84 0.40 -14.57 -10.60
CA SER A 84 -0.82 -13.80 -10.30
C SER A 84 -0.48 -12.42 -9.76
N LEU A 85 -1.33 -11.45 -10.09
CA LEU A 85 -1.31 -10.11 -9.50
C LEU A 85 -2.68 -9.77 -8.92
N PHE A 86 -2.70 -9.20 -7.72
CA PHE A 86 -3.83 -8.44 -7.20
C PHE A 86 -3.47 -6.95 -7.20
N ILE A 87 -4.29 -6.14 -7.84
CA ILE A 87 -4.05 -4.70 -7.98
C ILE A 87 -5.24 -3.95 -7.39
N ALA A 88 -5.00 -3.04 -6.45
CA ALA A 88 -6.00 -2.10 -5.95
C ALA A 88 -5.50 -0.66 -6.11
N THR A 89 -6.34 0.20 -6.69
CA THR A 89 -6.03 1.59 -7.05
C THR A 89 -7.04 2.52 -6.42
N TRP A 90 -6.55 3.53 -5.72
CA TRP A 90 -7.33 4.68 -5.28
C TRP A 90 -6.98 5.81 -6.24
N ASP A 91 -7.89 6.09 -7.17
CA ASP A 91 -7.67 7.06 -8.24
C ASP A 91 -8.41 8.37 -7.93
N ASN A 92 -7.64 9.47 -7.84
CA ASN A 92 -8.13 10.83 -7.59
C ASN A 92 -9.05 10.95 -6.36
N VAL A 93 -8.75 10.20 -5.30
CA VAL A 93 -9.62 10.14 -4.11
C VAL A 93 -9.51 11.40 -3.25
N GLY A 94 -10.67 11.94 -2.90
CA GLY A 94 -10.80 13.11 -2.03
C GLY A 94 -10.77 12.77 -0.54
N TYR A 95 -10.75 13.80 0.30
CA TYR A 95 -10.74 13.67 1.76
C TYR A 95 -12.15 13.81 2.36
N TYR A 96 -12.29 13.35 3.61
CA TYR A 96 -13.56 13.34 4.33
C TYR A 96 -14.34 14.65 4.27
N ASN A 97 -15.67 14.50 4.27
CA ASN A 97 -16.66 15.55 4.10
C ASN A 97 -16.71 16.10 2.66
N ARG A 98 -16.59 15.19 1.68
CA ARG A 98 -16.65 15.49 0.24
C ARG A 98 -15.60 16.51 -0.23
N GLY A 99 -14.45 16.58 0.44
CA GLY A 99 -13.31 17.39 0.00
C GLY A 99 -12.78 16.90 -1.33
N SER A 100 -12.53 17.83 -2.26
CA SER A 100 -12.20 17.49 -3.66
C SER A 100 -11.28 18.51 -4.36
N ASP A 101 -10.86 19.57 -3.68
CA ASP A 101 -9.88 20.55 -4.18
C ASP A 101 -8.45 19.98 -4.19
N LYS A 102 -8.20 18.90 -3.45
CA LYS A 102 -6.98 18.10 -3.47
C LYS A 102 -7.35 16.63 -3.52
N VAL A 103 -6.58 15.86 -4.29
CA VAL A 103 -6.85 14.44 -4.51
C VAL A 103 -5.58 13.61 -4.38
N ASN A 104 -5.74 12.37 -3.96
CA ASN A 104 -4.64 11.40 -3.92
C ASN A 104 -4.81 10.32 -4.98
N THR A 105 -3.72 9.90 -5.60
CA THR A 105 -3.68 8.76 -6.54
C THR A 105 -2.55 7.82 -6.18
N PHE A 106 -2.91 6.60 -5.78
CA PHE A 106 -1.97 5.57 -5.34
C PHE A 106 -2.53 4.17 -5.60
N GLN A 107 -1.62 3.19 -5.64
CA GLN A 107 -1.92 1.79 -5.96
C GLN A 107 -1.11 0.86 -5.07
N VAL A 108 -1.69 -0.29 -4.76
CA VAL A 108 -0.98 -1.46 -4.25
C VAL A 108 -1.06 -2.59 -5.27
N VAL A 109 0.07 -3.27 -5.47
CA VAL A 109 0.15 -4.51 -6.25
C VAL A 109 0.68 -5.60 -5.34
N ILE A 110 -0.03 -6.71 -5.21
CA ILE A 110 0.48 -7.95 -4.62
C ILE A 110 0.82 -8.86 -5.80
N CYS A 111 2.07 -9.28 -5.92
CA CYS A 111 2.50 -10.26 -6.92
C CYS A 111 2.98 -11.53 -6.24
N SER A 112 2.52 -12.68 -6.73
CA SER A 112 2.89 -13.98 -6.17
C SER A 112 3.16 -14.97 -7.30
N ASP A 113 4.11 -15.88 -7.06
CA ASP A 113 4.35 -17.06 -7.90
C ASP A 113 3.62 -18.32 -7.40
N GLY A 114 3.01 -18.25 -6.20
CA GLY A 114 2.34 -19.35 -5.51
C GLY A 114 3.02 -19.74 -4.20
N ASP A 115 4.32 -19.47 -4.07
CA ASP A 115 5.13 -19.78 -2.89
C ASP A 115 5.58 -18.49 -2.18
N ASP A 116 6.13 -17.53 -2.93
CA ASP A 116 6.56 -16.22 -2.45
C ASP A 116 5.57 -15.11 -2.88
N SER A 117 5.59 -14.00 -2.14
CA SER A 117 4.72 -12.85 -2.40
C SER A 117 5.45 -11.53 -2.17
N TYR A 118 5.28 -10.59 -3.07
CA TYR A 118 5.84 -9.25 -2.95
C TYR A 118 4.74 -8.21 -3.06
N VAL A 119 4.94 -7.08 -2.38
CA VAL A 119 4.00 -5.96 -2.34
C VAL A 119 4.68 -4.73 -2.90
N GLN A 120 4.06 -4.13 -3.92
CA GLN A 120 4.44 -2.83 -4.44
C GLN A 120 3.46 -1.77 -3.96
N PHE A 121 3.97 -0.64 -3.47
CA PHE A 121 3.20 0.59 -3.36
C PHE A 121 3.67 1.54 -4.46
N LEU A 122 2.71 2.04 -5.22
CA LEU A 122 2.93 2.94 -6.34
C LEU A 122 2.15 4.22 -6.08
N TYR A 123 2.85 5.35 -6.07
CA TYR A 123 2.27 6.68 -5.93
C TYR A 123 2.46 7.42 -7.24
N ALA A 124 1.41 8.02 -7.78
CA ALA A 124 1.55 8.84 -8.98
C ALA A 124 2.45 10.06 -8.67
N ASP A 125 3.18 10.56 -9.68
CA ASP A 125 3.96 11.80 -9.54
C ASP A 125 3.02 12.97 -9.16
N GLY A 126 3.32 13.66 -8.06
CA GLY A 126 2.44 14.67 -7.46
C GLY A 126 1.10 14.11 -6.95
N GLY A 127 1.03 12.79 -6.76
CA GLY A 127 -0.17 12.04 -6.42
C GLY A 127 -0.53 12.05 -4.94
N ILE A 128 0.29 12.63 -4.07
CA ILE A 128 -0.05 12.85 -2.66
C ILE A 128 -0.23 14.35 -2.40
N GLN A 129 -1.48 14.81 -2.46
CA GLN A 129 -1.83 16.23 -2.31
C GLN A 129 -2.39 16.56 -0.92
N TRP A 130 -2.88 15.56 -0.20
CA TRP A 130 -3.40 15.72 1.14
C TRP A 130 -3.02 14.53 2.03
N ILE A 131 -2.77 14.79 3.30
CA ILE A 131 -2.30 13.78 4.26
C ILE A 131 -3.16 13.70 5.51
N GLN A 132 -4.18 14.55 5.63
CA GLN A 132 -5.02 14.64 6.83
C GLN A 132 -6.29 15.37 6.41
N SER A 133 -7.45 14.87 6.83
CA SER A 133 -8.68 15.66 6.75
C SER A 133 -8.76 16.61 7.95
N THR A 134 -9.36 17.79 7.77
CA THR A 134 -9.51 18.80 8.84
C THR A 134 -10.53 18.42 9.93
N GLY A 135 -10.95 17.15 9.99
CA GLY A 135 -11.72 16.57 11.09
C GLY A 135 -13.23 16.82 11.03
N GLN A 136 -13.96 16.02 11.82
CA GLN A 136 -15.40 16.15 12.08
C GLN A 136 -15.72 17.41 12.91
N SER A 137 -17.01 17.65 13.18
CA SER A 137 -17.59 18.77 13.95
C SER A 137 -17.02 19.01 15.37
N THR A 138 -16.05 18.22 15.83
CA THR A 138 -15.44 18.27 17.17
C THR A 138 -14.21 19.18 17.26
N GLY A 139 -13.70 19.71 16.14
CA GLY A 139 -12.65 20.73 16.11
C GLY A 139 -11.21 20.22 16.26
N LEU A 140 -10.99 18.90 16.28
CA LEU A 140 -9.65 18.29 16.19
C LEU A 140 -9.45 17.65 14.82
N PRO A 141 -8.24 17.75 14.22
CA PRO A 141 -7.96 17.13 12.94
C PRO A 141 -7.88 15.60 13.07
N ASP A 142 -8.12 14.89 11.96
CA ASP A 142 -7.96 13.43 11.90
C ASP A 142 -6.50 13.02 12.07
N ALA A 143 -6.20 11.73 12.26
CA ALA A 143 -4.86 11.21 12.21
C ALA A 143 -4.28 11.48 10.81
N ARG A 144 -2.98 11.81 10.78
CA ARG A 144 -2.26 11.90 9.51
C ARG A 144 -2.27 10.55 8.82
N ALA A 145 -2.15 10.58 7.50
CA ALA A 145 -2.08 9.41 6.66
C ALA A 145 -0.93 8.51 7.11
N GLN A 146 -1.11 7.19 6.93
CA GLN A 146 -0.15 6.18 7.37
C GLN A 146 0.04 5.13 6.30
N ALA A 147 1.29 4.77 6.06
CA ALA A 147 1.67 3.74 5.12
C ALA A 147 2.46 2.64 5.83
N GLY A 148 2.14 1.38 5.55
CA GLY A 148 2.78 0.24 6.21
C GLY A 148 2.10 -1.10 5.98
N LEU A 149 2.68 -2.11 6.63
CA LEU A 149 2.29 -3.51 6.56
C LEU A 149 2.13 -4.05 7.99
N MET A 150 1.03 -4.72 8.26
CA MET A 150 0.75 -5.35 9.55
C MET A 150 0.43 -6.83 9.34
N SER A 151 1.12 -7.69 10.08
CA SER A 151 0.90 -9.14 10.03
C SER A 151 0.00 -9.63 11.16
N GLY A 152 -0.60 -10.80 10.97
CA GLY A 152 -1.56 -11.38 11.94
C GLY A 152 -0.93 -11.78 13.29
N ASP A 153 0.40 -11.81 13.39
CA ASP A 153 1.16 -12.01 14.63
C ASP A 153 1.50 -10.69 15.35
N GLY A 154 0.97 -9.55 14.88
CA GLY A 154 1.08 -8.24 15.52
C GLY A 154 2.33 -7.43 15.15
N ARG A 155 3.12 -7.87 14.16
CA ARG A 155 4.27 -7.09 13.70
C ARG A 155 3.84 -5.99 12.74
N LEU A 156 4.50 -4.85 12.87
CA LEU A 156 4.26 -3.64 12.08
C LEU A 156 5.55 -3.25 11.36
N PHE A 157 5.44 -2.98 10.06
CA PHE A 157 6.45 -2.31 9.26
C PHE A 157 5.86 -1.00 8.72
N THR A 158 6.49 0.14 8.99
CA THR A 158 6.03 1.46 8.50
C THR A 158 6.96 2.00 7.43
N LEU A 159 6.38 2.70 6.46
CA LEU A 159 7.17 3.47 5.51
C LEU A 159 7.72 4.74 6.17
N ARG A 160 8.84 5.25 5.63
CA ARG A 160 9.43 6.52 6.04
C ARG A 160 8.38 7.63 6.00
N GLY A 161 8.25 8.36 7.11
CA GLY A 161 7.32 9.48 7.23
C GLY A 161 5.89 9.09 7.60
N SER A 162 5.55 7.80 7.69
CA SER A 162 4.22 7.33 8.10
C SER A 162 3.73 8.00 9.39
N GLY A 163 2.51 8.54 9.39
CA GLY A 163 1.92 9.24 10.55
C GLY A 163 2.47 10.65 10.82
N THR A 164 3.34 11.18 9.94
CA THR A 164 3.97 12.52 10.07
C THR A 164 3.74 13.37 8.82
N ASP A 165 4.12 14.65 8.86
CA ASP A 165 4.03 15.53 7.67
C ASP A 165 4.91 15.04 6.51
N GLN A 166 5.94 14.24 6.78
CA GLN A 166 6.85 13.70 5.77
C GLN A 166 6.20 12.65 4.86
N ILE A 167 5.02 12.11 5.22
CA ILE A 167 4.31 11.14 4.36
C ILE A 167 3.90 11.74 3.01
N GLN A 168 3.85 13.08 2.90
CA GLN A 168 3.61 13.77 1.62
C GLN A 168 4.71 13.57 0.57
N ASN A 169 5.81 12.88 0.91
CA ASN A 169 6.93 12.62 0.01
C ASN A 169 6.97 11.17 -0.49
N LEU A 170 5.94 10.36 -0.23
CA LEU A 170 5.91 8.97 -0.70
C LEU A 170 5.93 8.84 -2.24
N ASP A 171 5.45 9.86 -2.95
CA ASP A 171 5.53 10.03 -4.41
C ASP A 171 6.92 10.44 -4.92
N LYS A 172 7.78 10.94 -4.04
CA LYS A 172 9.14 11.43 -4.37
C LYS A 172 10.23 10.47 -3.90
N TRP A 173 9.96 9.71 -2.85
CA TRP A 173 10.87 8.74 -2.25
C TRP A 173 10.62 7.34 -2.80
N SER A 174 11.57 6.44 -2.54
CA SER A 174 11.57 5.07 -3.03
C SER A 174 12.54 4.22 -2.21
N ASN A 175 12.34 2.89 -2.22
CA ASN A 175 13.33 1.92 -1.76
C ASN A 175 13.93 1.06 -2.92
N ILE A 176 13.61 1.39 -4.17
CA ILE A 176 14.13 0.75 -5.39
C ILE A 176 14.66 1.77 -6.39
N GLN A 177 15.01 2.97 -5.93
CA GLN A 177 15.55 4.08 -6.73
C GLN A 177 14.64 4.61 -7.86
N VAL A 178 13.34 4.27 -7.84
CA VAL A 178 12.34 4.82 -8.76
C VAL A 178 11.32 5.62 -7.96
N PRO A 179 11.29 6.97 -8.06
CA PRO A 179 10.39 7.83 -7.28
C PRO A 179 8.94 7.35 -7.30
N GLY A 180 8.31 7.29 -6.12
CA GLY A 180 6.93 6.84 -5.98
C GLY A 180 6.75 5.32 -6.00
N MET A 181 7.81 4.55 -6.23
CA MET A 181 7.75 3.09 -6.19
C MET A 181 8.42 2.54 -4.94
N TRP A 182 7.69 1.68 -4.25
CA TRP A 182 8.16 0.96 -3.08
C TRP A 182 7.88 -0.52 -3.27
N LEU A 183 8.81 -1.39 -2.90
CA LEU A 183 8.68 -2.83 -3.09
C LEU A 183 9.13 -3.55 -1.81
N PHE A 184 8.42 -4.60 -1.43
CA PHE A 184 8.70 -5.38 -0.23
C PHE A 184 8.45 -6.85 -0.50
N HIS A 185 9.35 -7.72 -0.03
CA HIS A 185 9.06 -9.15 0.11
C HIS A 185 8.18 -9.34 1.36
N VAL A 186 7.06 -10.05 1.24
CA VAL A 186 6.12 -10.30 2.35
C VAL A 186 5.83 -11.79 2.49
N GLY A 187 5.59 -12.25 3.72
CA GLY A 187 5.39 -13.67 4.01
C GLY A 187 6.52 -14.21 4.87
N LEU A 188 6.89 -15.48 4.71
CA LEU A 188 7.94 -16.10 5.53
C LEU A 188 9.34 -15.69 5.04
N THR A 189 9.77 -14.45 5.32
CA THR A 189 11.02 -13.89 4.78
C THR A 189 12.32 -14.42 5.43
N GLY A 190 12.28 -15.60 6.05
CA GLY A 190 13.40 -16.13 6.84
C GLY A 190 13.72 -15.30 8.10
N ARG A 191 14.52 -15.86 9.02
CA ARG A 191 14.88 -15.28 10.34
C ARG A 191 13.70 -14.75 11.19
N GLY A 192 12.50 -15.27 10.94
CA GLY A 192 11.30 -14.81 11.63
C GLY A 192 10.90 -13.37 11.30
N GLY A 193 11.24 -12.84 10.12
CA GLY A 193 10.64 -11.62 9.58
C GLY A 193 9.39 -11.92 8.74
N ASN A 194 8.48 -10.94 8.64
CA ASN A 194 7.29 -11.03 7.78
C ASN A 194 7.30 -10.05 6.60
N VAL A 195 8.27 -9.11 6.62
CA VAL A 195 8.47 -8.05 5.63
C VAL A 195 9.97 -7.84 5.50
N ALA A 196 10.49 -7.84 4.27
CA ALA A 196 11.88 -7.48 3.98
C ALA A 196 11.95 -6.42 2.86
N PRO A 197 12.73 -5.34 3.04
CA PRO A 197 13.01 -4.39 1.98
C PRO A 197 13.96 -5.00 0.92
N PRO A 198 14.10 -4.36 -0.26
CA PRO A 198 15.05 -4.72 -1.31
C PRO A 198 16.48 -4.82 -0.80
N ASP A 199 17.32 -5.52 -1.56
CA ASP A 199 18.75 -5.54 -1.29
C ASP A 199 19.30 -4.10 -1.38
N LEU A 200 20.01 -3.67 -0.35
CA LEU A 200 20.63 -2.36 -0.34
C LEU A 200 21.73 -2.35 -1.41
N ASP A 201 21.51 -1.65 -2.53
CA ASP A 201 22.62 -1.12 -3.30
C ASP A 201 23.45 -0.25 -2.34
N GLY A 202 24.77 -0.47 -2.30
CA GLY A 202 25.70 0.08 -1.32
C GLY A 202 25.86 1.61 -1.28
N THR A 203 24.83 2.40 -1.60
CA THR A 203 24.77 3.84 -1.37
C THR A 203 24.05 4.12 -0.07
N SER A 204 24.85 4.42 0.95
CA SER A 204 24.45 5.02 2.22
C SER A 204 23.40 6.12 2.03
N GLU A 205 22.27 5.99 2.71
CA GLU A 205 21.39 7.12 3.02
C GLU A 205 22.17 8.10 3.92
N ASN A 206 22.58 9.25 3.36
CA ASN A 206 23.04 10.43 4.11
C ASN A 206 21.92 11.47 4.12
#